data_AF-A0AA88E901-F1
#
_entry.id   AF-A0AA88E901-F1
#
_cell.length_a   1.000
_cell.length_b   1.000
_cell.length_c   1.000
_cell.angle_alpha   90.00
_cell.angle_beta   90.00
_cell.angle_gamma   90.00
#
_symmetry.space_group_name_H-M   'P 1'
#
loop_
_entity.id
_entity.type
_entity.pdbx_description
1 polymer ?
#
loop_
_entity_poly.entity_id
_entity_poly.type
_entity_poly.pdbx_seq_one_letter_code
_entity_poly.pdbx_strand_id
1 'polypeptide(L)'
;MERFEYLDLSGTRIRELHSSISNLICISSLYLQECDYLEVVPDAIYNAHLRTLSFSDCPRIAKLPLLSIVLHLLTSLHVKNCNVFEIPDLLFLPSLVELRIEGTKIESIPASIRHCCNLNELFIVNCKSLRSLPELPSSVSILYITGCTSLETVSNTLLPVTQCPLDDDDEFMFYDCWKLDHNALNNLMNMCQSRILCRATMSKRDEIIKQKVGGRDVSLCCPGNGIPAWFNYQDEGSSINVNLPQHWYDNTFLGFAMCAVAAFEGNCSKCCHPLNFRCGFRLIGKNGKRSKSRAGIHSHLHEEYGQTFFSNLDHMHVFYAHEDYADDHDAVEASFDFFSNAWEKPGKCLECSSSCSVKRCGVRMLYLKDHAEERAEEEDAIGAVVRADQAGLELTFLEGF
;
A
#
# COMPACT_ATOMS: atom_id res chain seq x y z
N MET A 1 35.27 -13.51 19.54
CA MET A 1 35.37 -13.00 18.17
C MET A 1 34.10 -12.25 17.90
N GLU A 2 34.20 -10.92 17.81
CA GLU A 2 33.08 -10.03 17.53
C GLU A 2 32.47 -10.44 16.18
N ARG A 3 31.22 -10.89 16.19
CA ARG A 3 30.47 -11.17 14.97
C ARG A 3 30.09 -9.82 14.37
N PHE A 4 30.79 -9.39 13.34
CA PHE A 4 30.34 -8.25 12.52
C PHE A 4 29.07 -8.68 11.78
N GLU A 5 27.91 -8.35 12.35
CA GLU A 5 26.61 -8.64 11.74
C GLU A 5 26.27 -7.64 10.63
N TYR A 6 26.96 -6.50 10.56
CA TYR A 6 26.82 -5.54 9.48
C TYR A 6 28.18 -5.04 8.98
N LEU A 7 28.22 -4.70 7.69
CA LEU A 7 29.32 -3.99 7.05
C LEU A 7 28.78 -2.68 6.47
N ASP A 8 29.34 -1.57 6.93
CA ASP A 8 29.03 -0.24 6.44
C ASP A 8 30.23 0.30 5.64
N LEU A 9 30.02 0.52 4.33
CA LEU A 9 31.00 1.10 3.41
C LEU A 9 30.59 2.53 2.99
N SER A 10 29.70 3.17 3.75
CA SER A 10 29.16 4.47 3.41
C SER A 10 30.21 5.59 3.45
N GLY A 11 30.05 6.59 2.58
CA GLY A 11 30.97 7.72 2.43
C GLY A 11 32.36 7.35 1.89
N THR A 12 32.57 6.10 1.46
CA THR A 12 33.85 5.66 0.91
C THR A 12 34.01 6.09 -0.55
N ARG A 13 35.26 6.22 -0.99
CA ARG A 13 35.61 6.56 -2.39
C ARG A 13 35.80 5.33 -3.28
N ILE A 14 35.17 4.21 -2.93
CA ILE A 14 35.26 2.98 -3.71
C ILE A 14 34.68 3.22 -5.10
N ARG A 15 35.40 2.77 -6.13
CA ARG A 15 34.92 2.81 -7.52
C ARG A 15 34.25 1.50 -7.91
N GLU A 16 34.81 0.40 -7.40
CA GLU A 16 34.35 -0.94 -7.67
C GLU A 16 34.40 -1.72 -6.36
N LEU A 17 33.36 -2.48 -6.08
CA LEU A 17 33.37 -3.42 -4.97
C LEU A 17 34.10 -4.69 -5.42
N HIS A 18 35.09 -5.13 -4.67
CA HIS A 18 35.85 -6.33 -5.03
C HIS A 18 35.01 -7.60 -4.81
N SER A 19 35.12 -8.60 -5.69
CA SER A 19 34.34 -9.85 -5.62
C SER A 19 34.55 -10.64 -4.33
N SER A 20 35.65 -10.40 -3.60
CA SER A 20 35.89 -10.98 -2.28
C SER A 20 34.85 -10.63 -1.22
N ILE A 21 33.91 -9.70 -1.49
CA ILE A 21 32.75 -9.44 -0.64
C ILE A 21 31.96 -10.71 -0.32
N SER A 22 31.93 -11.69 -1.24
CA SER A 22 31.30 -13.00 -1.01
C SER A 22 31.96 -13.84 0.09
N ASN A 23 33.21 -13.53 0.45
CA ASN A 23 33.92 -14.24 1.53
C ASN A 23 33.47 -13.80 2.92
N LEU A 24 32.72 -12.70 3.02
CA LEU A 24 32.24 -12.16 4.27
C LEU A 24 30.99 -12.91 4.75
N ILE A 25 31.12 -14.20 5.01
CA ILE A 25 30.00 -15.10 5.36
C ILE A 25 29.32 -14.78 6.72
N CYS A 26 29.89 -13.88 7.51
CA CYS A 26 29.34 -13.49 8.81
C CYS A 26 28.46 -12.23 8.75
N ILE A 27 28.45 -11.50 7.63
CA ILE A 27 27.66 -10.27 7.52
C ILE A 27 26.21 -10.60 7.15
N SER A 28 25.26 -9.99 7.85
CA SER A 28 23.84 -10.06 7.54
C SER A 28 23.31 -8.77 6.93
N SER A 29 24.00 -7.64 7.11
CA SER A 29 23.61 -6.35 6.52
C SER A 29 24.78 -5.67 5.81
N LEU A 30 24.54 -5.13 4.62
CA LEU A 30 25.53 -4.36 3.85
C LEU A 30 24.94 -3.00 3.46
N TYR A 31 25.61 -1.93 3.90
CA TYR A 31 25.22 -0.55 3.64
C TYR A 31 26.24 0.15 2.74
N LEU A 32 25.74 0.75 1.65
CA LEU A 32 26.49 1.53 0.67
C LEU A 32 25.77 2.87 0.50
N GLN A 33 26.01 3.82 1.41
CA GLN A 33 25.42 5.15 1.36
C GLN A 33 26.46 6.20 0.96
N GLU A 34 26.08 7.22 0.20
CA GLU A 34 26.99 8.33 -0.17
C GLU A 34 28.28 7.86 -0.87
N CYS A 35 28.25 6.75 -1.62
CA CYS A 35 29.38 6.25 -2.40
C CYS A 35 29.42 6.92 -3.79
N ASP A 36 29.83 8.19 -3.84
CA ASP A 36 29.80 9.06 -5.04
C ASP A 36 30.51 8.50 -6.29
N TYR A 37 31.43 7.55 -6.10
CA TYR A 37 32.29 7.01 -7.15
C TYR A 37 31.98 5.55 -7.51
N LEU A 38 31.06 4.88 -6.80
CA LEU A 38 30.80 3.45 -6.98
C LEU A 38 30.05 3.21 -8.29
N GLU A 39 30.73 2.58 -9.25
CA GLU A 39 30.25 2.29 -10.60
C GLU A 39 29.94 0.80 -10.78
N VAL A 40 30.77 -0.07 -10.21
CA VAL A 40 30.67 -1.52 -10.40
C VAL A 40 30.42 -2.23 -9.07
N VAL A 41 29.31 -2.95 -9.03
CA VAL A 41 28.97 -3.87 -7.94
C VAL A 41 28.94 -5.28 -8.54
N PRO A 42 29.80 -6.20 -8.07
CA PRO A 42 29.88 -7.55 -8.63
C PRO A 42 28.66 -8.36 -8.18
N ASP A 43 28.23 -9.34 -8.97
CA ASP A 43 27.19 -10.31 -8.60
C ASP A 43 27.49 -11.01 -7.27
N ALA A 44 28.78 -11.12 -6.93
CA ALA A 44 29.27 -11.64 -5.65
C ALA A 44 28.80 -10.86 -4.41
N ILE A 45 28.25 -9.65 -4.55
CA ILE A 45 27.64 -8.89 -3.44
C ILE A 45 26.51 -9.66 -2.78
N TYR A 46 25.82 -10.47 -3.58
CA TYR A 46 24.76 -11.35 -3.14
C TYR A 46 25.37 -12.58 -2.46
N ASN A 47 25.88 -12.41 -1.24
CA ASN A 47 26.26 -13.54 -0.40
C ASN A 47 25.00 -14.24 0.12
N ALA A 48 25.00 -15.58 0.17
CA ALA A 48 23.90 -16.40 0.66
C ALA A 48 23.41 -16.04 2.08
N HIS A 49 24.21 -15.33 2.89
CA HIS A 49 23.90 -14.97 4.29
C HIS A 49 23.29 -13.57 4.47
N LEU A 50 23.27 -12.77 3.41
CA LEU A 50 22.82 -11.38 3.50
C LEU A 50 21.31 -11.32 3.70
N ARG A 51 20.87 -10.55 4.71
CA ARG A 51 19.47 -10.25 5.03
C ARG A 51 19.05 -8.88 4.54
N THR A 52 19.96 -7.91 4.65
CA THR A 52 19.71 -6.52 4.25
C THR A 52 20.78 -6.03 3.30
N LEU A 53 20.35 -5.49 2.16
CA LEU A 53 21.21 -4.81 1.20
C LEU A 53 20.66 -3.41 0.92
N SER A 54 21.48 -2.39 1.14
CA SER A 54 21.08 -1.00 0.95
C SER A 54 22.08 -0.22 0.12
N PHE A 55 21.58 0.42 -0.94
CA PHE A 55 22.29 1.43 -1.73
C PHE A 55 21.56 2.76 -1.55
N SER A 56 22.25 3.79 -1.06
CA SER A 56 21.69 5.15 -0.96
C SER A 56 22.67 6.16 -1.54
N ASP A 57 22.17 7.12 -2.30
CA ASP A 57 22.96 8.27 -2.77
C ASP A 57 24.25 7.83 -3.47
N CYS A 58 24.14 6.78 -4.29
CA CYS A 58 25.21 6.23 -5.12
C CYS A 58 24.94 6.57 -6.59
N PRO A 59 25.19 7.81 -7.04
CA PRO A 59 24.70 8.32 -8.32
C PRO A 59 25.34 7.64 -9.53
N ARG A 60 26.46 6.92 -9.38
CA ARG A 60 27.12 6.24 -10.51
C ARG A 60 26.66 4.79 -10.70
N ILE A 61 25.89 4.23 -9.76
CA ILE A 61 25.29 2.91 -9.95
C ILE A 61 24.15 3.04 -10.94
N ALA A 62 24.36 2.51 -12.14
CA ALA A 62 23.36 2.50 -13.21
C ALA A 62 22.61 1.16 -13.32
N LYS A 63 23.20 0.08 -12.81
CA LYS A 63 22.61 -1.26 -12.80
C LYS A 63 22.89 -1.92 -11.46
N LEU A 64 21.89 -2.65 -10.95
CA LEU A 64 22.12 -3.61 -9.90
C LEU A 64 22.77 -4.87 -10.52
N PRO A 65 23.63 -5.57 -9.77
CA PRO A 65 24.21 -6.82 -10.26
C PRO A 65 23.11 -7.84 -10.61
N LEU A 66 23.44 -8.78 -11.49
CA LEU A 66 22.49 -9.84 -11.84
C LEU A 66 22.37 -10.82 -10.68
N LEU A 67 21.13 -11.23 -10.39
CA LEU A 67 20.86 -12.28 -9.42
C LEU A 67 21.17 -13.64 -10.04
N SER A 68 22.45 -14.03 -9.99
CA SER A 68 22.94 -15.30 -10.54
C SER A 68 22.71 -16.50 -9.60
N ILE A 69 22.27 -16.24 -8.36
CA ILE A 69 21.95 -17.24 -7.34
C ILE A 69 20.70 -16.85 -6.55
N VAL A 70 19.98 -17.84 -6.04
CA VAL A 70 18.80 -17.62 -5.19
C VAL A 70 19.26 -17.20 -3.78
N LEU A 71 18.75 -16.08 -3.29
CA LEU A 71 19.06 -15.51 -1.98
C LEU A 71 17.96 -15.82 -0.98
N HIS A 72 18.04 -17.00 -0.40
CA HIS A 72 17.05 -17.49 0.58
C HIS A 72 17.01 -16.69 1.89
N LEU A 73 17.99 -15.83 2.17
CA LEU A 73 18.05 -15.08 3.42
C LEU A 73 17.80 -13.58 3.26
N LEU A 74 17.80 -13.05 2.03
CA LEU A 74 17.59 -11.63 1.80
C LEU A 74 16.13 -11.27 2.07
N THR A 75 15.90 -10.44 3.08
CA THR A 75 14.57 -10.00 3.52
C THR A 75 14.30 -8.54 3.17
N SER A 76 15.33 -7.69 3.08
CA SER A 76 15.17 -6.26 2.79
C SER A 76 16.15 -5.79 1.71
N LEU A 77 15.63 -5.15 0.66
CA LEU A 77 16.42 -4.54 -0.43
C LEU A 77 16.05 -3.06 -0.59
N HIS A 78 17.01 -2.16 -0.36
CA HIS A 78 16.81 -0.72 -0.46
C HIS A 78 17.70 -0.12 -1.56
N VAL A 79 17.10 0.70 -2.43
CA VAL A 79 17.78 1.39 -3.52
C VAL A 79 17.27 2.82 -3.59
N LYS A 80 18.03 3.77 -3.07
CA LYS A 80 17.67 5.17 -2.92
C LYS A 80 18.63 6.08 -3.68
N ASN A 81 18.09 7.06 -4.41
CA ASN A 81 18.83 8.09 -5.13
C ASN A 81 19.99 7.55 -5.99
N CYS A 82 19.79 6.38 -6.59
CA CYS A 82 20.72 5.75 -7.52
C CYS A 82 20.22 5.93 -8.96
N ASN A 83 21.13 5.94 -9.94
CA ASN A 83 20.77 6.04 -11.36
C ASN A 83 20.32 4.70 -11.98
N VAL A 84 19.91 3.74 -11.14
CA VAL A 84 19.39 2.44 -11.54
C VAL A 84 18.14 2.62 -12.39
N PHE A 85 18.09 1.94 -13.54
CA PHE A 85 16.96 1.99 -14.48
C PHE A 85 16.22 0.65 -14.61
N GLU A 86 16.73 -0.42 -13.99
CA GLU A 86 16.12 -1.75 -14.00
C GLU A 86 16.35 -2.43 -12.65
N ILE A 87 15.31 -3.09 -12.13
CA ILE A 87 15.38 -3.96 -10.96
C ILE A 87 15.58 -5.39 -11.47
N PRO A 88 16.55 -6.16 -10.92
CA PRO A 88 16.79 -7.53 -11.34
C PRO A 88 15.59 -8.43 -11.00
N ASP A 89 15.52 -9.59 -11.65
CA ASP A 89 14.42 -10.53 -11.46
C ASP A 89 14.26 -10.96 -9.99
N LEU A 90 13.12 -10.62 -9.39
CA LEU A 90 12.83 -10.90 -7.99
C LEU A 90 12.52 -12.39 -7.71
N LEU A 91 12.43 -13.26 -8.74
CA LEU A 91 12.32 -14.72 -8.54
C LEU A 91 13.47 -15.30 -7.70
N PHE A 92 14.64 -14.64 -7.73
CA PHE A 92 15.80 -15.07 -6.96
C PHE A 92 15.76 -14.60 -5.50
N LEU A 93 14.73 -13.87 -5.06
CA LEU A 93 14.57 -13.32 -3.71
C LEU A 93 13.30 -13.88 -3.03
N PRO A 94 13.18 -15.21 -2.81
CA PRO A 94 11.95 -15.83 -2.32
C PRO A 94 11.58 -15.43 -0.89
N SER A 95 12.53 -14.91 -0.11
CA SER A 95 12.35 -14.50 1.29
C SER A 95 12.22 -12.99 1.44
N LEU A 96 12.11 -12.24 0.34
CA LEU A 96 11.99 -10.79 0.38
C LEU A 96 10.70 -10.41 1.09
N VAL A 97 10.83 -9.61 2.14
CA VAL A 97 9.73 -9.05 2.95
C VAL A 97 9.51 -7.58 2.60
N GLU A 98 10.59 -6.87 2.28
CA GLU A 98 10.60 -5.43 2.10
C GLU A 98 11.43 -5.03 0.86
N LEU A 99 10.80 -4.26 -0.03
CA LEU A 99 11.46 -3.65 -1.18
C LEU A 99 11.25 -2.13 -1.16
N ARG A 100 12.36 -1.37 -1.09
CA ARG A 100 12.34 0.09 -1.10
C ARG A 100 13.11 0.64 -2.29
N ILE A 101 12.44 1.42 -3.13
CA ILE A 101 13.03 2.06 -4.30
C ILE A 101 12.67 3.55 -4.27
N GLU A 102 13.66 4.42 -4.13
CA GLU A 102 13.45 5.86 -4.03
C GLU A 102 14.32 6.62 -5.03
N GLY A 103 13.74 7.57 -5.75
CA GLY A 103 14.50 8.52 -6.59
C GLY A 103 15.33 7.85 -7.70
N THR A 104 14.91 6.68 -8.18
CA THR A 104 15.61 5.96 -9.26
C THR A 104 14.96 6.22 -10.63
N LYS A 105 15.58 5.69 -11.69
CA LYS A 105 15.15 5.86 -13.09
C LYS A 105 14.39 4.66 -13.63
N ILE A 106 13.91 3.76 -12.76
CA ILE A 106 13.19 2.56 -13.18
C ILE A 106 11.92 2.93 -13.96
N GLU A 107 11.65 2.19 -15.03
CA GLU A 107 10.42 2.36 -15.84
C GLU A 107 9.32 1.36 -15.47
N SER A 108 9.71 0.20 -14.92
CA SER A 108 8.81 -0.87 -14.50
C SER A 108 9.41 -1.69 -13.36
N ILE A 109 8.55 -2.29 -12.54
CA ILE A 109 8.89 -3.37 -11.63
C ILE A 109 8.79 -4.70 -12.38
N PRO A 110 9.72 -5.65 -12.20
CA PRO A 110 9.65 -6.94 -12.89
C PRO A 110 8.38 -7.71 -12.50
N ALA A 111 7.70 -8.29 -13.50
CA ALA A 111 6.46 -9.04 -13.30
C ALA A 111 6.63 -10.28 -12.39
N SER A 112 7.86 -10.72 -12.16
CA SER A 112 8.16 -11.78 -11.19
C SER A 112 7.81 -11.45 -9.75
N ILE A 113 7.60 -10.16 -9.41
CA ILE A 113 7.18 -9.74 -8.06
C ILE A 113 5.93 -10.48 -7.56
N ARG A 114 5.03 -10.89 -8.46
CA ARG A 114 3.83 -11.68 -8.12
C ARG A 114 4.12 -13.02 -7.45
N HIS A 115 5.35 -13.53 -7.57
CA HIS A 115 5.81 -14.78 -6.96
C HIS A 115 6.53 -14.56 -5.62
N CYS A 116 6.73 -13.31 -5.19
CA CYS A 116 7.35 -12.96 -3.90
C CYS A 116 6.31 -13.06 -2.76
N CYS A 117 5.87 -14.28 -2.42
CA CYS A 117 4.79 -14.51 -1.45
C CYS A 117 5.08 -14.06 0.00
N ASN A 118 6.30 -13.66 0.31
CA ASN A 118 6.67 -13.10 1.62
C ASN A 118 6.73 -11.56 1.60
N LEU A 119 6.62 -10.94 0.42
CA LEU A 119 6.73 -9.49 0.28
C LEU A 119 5.53 -8.83 0.96
N ASN A 120 5.79 -8.14 2.05
CA ASN A 120 4.80 -7.46 2.86
C ASN A 120 4.78 -5.95 2.56
N GLU A 121 5.97 -5.37 2.36
CA GLU A 121 6.15 -3.92 2.22
C GLU A 121 6.83 -3.56 0.90
N LEU A 122 6.17 -2.72 0.10
CA LEU A 122 6.68 -2.17 -1.15
C LEU A 122 6.60 -0.64 -1.14
N PHE A 123 7.76 0.01 -1.14
CA PHE A 123 7.88 1.46 -1.23
C PHE A 123 8.53 1.86 -2.55
N ILE A 124 7.85 2.70 -3.33
CA ILE A 124 8.33 3.29 -4.57
C ILE A 124 8.10 4.80 -4.50
N VAL A 125 9.16 5.54 -4.19
CA VAL A 125 9.06 6.98 -3.93
C VAL A 125 9.83 7.76 -4.99
N ASN A 126 9.25 8.82 -5.54
CA ASN A 126 9.87 9.74 -6.48
C ASN A 126 10.53 9.08 -7.72
N CYS A 127 10.08 7.87 -8.12
CA CYS A 127 10.53 7.19 -9.33
C CYS A 127 9.76 7.75 -10.53
N LYS A 128 10.18 8.93 -11.00
CA LYS A 128 9.44 9.71 -12.01
C LYS A 128 9.37 9.06 -13.40
N SER A 129 10.18 8.04 -13.67
CA SER A 129 10.15 7.29 -14.92
C SER A 129 9.24 6.06 -14.87
N LEU A 130 8.77 5.65 -13.68
CA LEU A 130 7.93 4.46 -13.53
C LEU A 130 6.60 4.67 -14.27
N ARG A 131 6.24 3.75 -15.16
CA ARG A 131 5.03 3.85 -16.01
C ARG A 131 3.95 2.83 -15.67
N SER A 132 4.35 1.67 -15.16
CA SER A 132 3.43 0.56 -14.90
C SER A 132 3.80 -0.19 -13.62
N LEU A 133 2.79 -0.61 -12.88
CA LEU A 133 2.91 -1.54 -11.76
C LEU A 133 2.32 -2.91 -12.17
N PRO A 134 3.11 -4.00 -12.12
CA PRO A 134 2.62 -5.35 -12.46
C PRO A 134 1.68 -5.89 -11.37
N GLU A 135 1.15 -7.10 -11.59
CA GLU A 135 0.42 -7.84 -10.55
C GLU A 135 1.30 -8.05 -9.32
N LEU A 136 0.75 -7.75 -8.15
CA LEU A 136 1.43 -7.88 -6.86
C LEU A 136 1.00 -9.17 -6.15
N PRO A 137 1.86 -9.75 -5.29
CA PRO A 137 1.46 -10.90 -4.48
C PRO A 137 0.47 -10.47 -3.40
N SER A 138 -0.44 -11.38 -3.02
CA SER A 138 -1.48 -11.11 -2.01
C SER A 138 -0.95 -10.93 -0.59
N SER A 139 0.36 -11.12 -0.38
CA SER A 139 1.07 -10.84 0.86
C SER A 139 1.34 -9.35 1.09
N VAL A 140 1.29 -8.50 0.05
CA VAL A 140 1.55 -7.06 0.21
C VAL A 140 0.40 -6.45 1.00
N SER A 141 0.70 -6.01 2.21
CA SER A 141 -0.19 -5.21 3.06
C SER A 141 0.16 -3.72 2.96
N ILE A 142 1.45 -3.39 2.83
CA ILE A 142 1.93 -2.01 2.78
C ILE A 142 2.48 -1.70 1.39
N LEU A 143 1.77 -0.85 0.65
CA LEU A 143 2.13 -0.38 -0.69
C LEU A 143 2.16 1.14 -0.72
N TYR A 144 3.34 1.71 -0.79
CA TYR A 144 3.55 3.16 -0.83
C TYR A 144 4.19 3.57 -2.15
N ILE A 145 3.39 4.12 -3.05
CA ILE A 145 3.84 4.70 -4.31
C ILE A 145 3.60 6.21 -4.27
N THR A 146 4.66 6.99 -4.10
CA THR A 146 4.53 8.46 -3.94
C THR A 146 5.38 9.21 -4.95
N GLY A 147 4.83 10.25 -5.57
CA GLY A 147 5.59 11.11 -6.49
C GLY A 147 6.01 10.43 -7.80
N CYS A 148 5.45 9.26 -8.11
CA CYS A 148 5.67 8.53 -9.37
C CYS A 148 4.79 9.13 -10.47
N THR A 149 5.12 10.37 -10.87
CA THR A 149 4.30 11.20 -11.76
C THR A 149 4.12 10.68 -13.20
N SER A 150 4.81 9.62 -13.60
CA SER A 150 4.62 8.95 -14.90
C SER A 150 3.84 7.64 -14.81
N LEU A 151 3.42 7.21 -13.62
CA LEU A 151 2.72 5.96 -13.42
C LEU A 151 1.32 6.08 -14.05
N GLU A 152 1.07 5.27 -15.07
CA GLU A 152 -0.15 5.28 -15.88
C GLU A 152 -1.02 4.06 -15.58
N THR A 153 -0.41 2.88 -15.51
CA THR A 153 -1.14 1.62 -15.35
C THR A 153 -0.80 0.90 -14.06
N VAL A 154 -1.81 0.27 -13.47
CA VAL A 154 -1.68 -0.68 -12.35
C VAL A 154 -2.46 -1.91 -12.76
N SER A 155 -1.81 -3.08 -12.80
CA SER A 155 -2.48 -4.35 -13.10
C SER A 155 -3.59 -4.65 -12.08
N ASN A 156 -4.53 -5.54 -12.41
CA ASN A 156 -5.55 -5.96 -11.44
C ASN A 156 -4.84 -6.67 -10.27
N THR A 157 -4.79 -6.01 -9.12
CA THR A 157 -3.65 -6.14 -8.20
C THR A 157 -3.75 -7.29 -7.21
N LEU A 158 -4.68 -8.25 -7.30
CA LEU A 158 -4.71 -9.39 -6.39
C LEU A 158 -5.24 -10.68 -7.04
N LEU A 159 -4.50 -11.78 -6.82
CA LEU A 159 -5.07 -13.13 -6.82
C LEU A 159 -5.96 -13.30 -5.58
N PRO A 160 -6.98 -14.17 -5.60
CA PRO A 160 -7.88 -14.40 -4.48
C PRO A 160 -7.13 -14.59 -3.17
N VAL A 161 -7.56 -13.87 -2.13
CA VAL A 161 -6.95 -13.90 -0.81
C VAL A 161 -7.07 -15.30 -0.21
N THR A 162 -6.02 -16.10 -0.31
CA THR A 162 -5.99 -17.45 0.28
C THR A 162 -5.30 -17.45 1.65
N GLN A 163 -4.38 -16.51 1.91
CA GLN A 163 -3.62 -16.37 3.16
C GLN A 163 -3.15 -14.91 3.34
N CYS A 164 -3.99 -14.04 3.93
CA CYS A 164 -3.50 -12.75 4.43
C CYS A 164 -2.64 -12.96 5.68
N PRO A 165 -1.55 -12.20 5.88
CA PRO A 165 -0.97 -12.02 7.21
C PRO A 165 -2.08 -11.59 8.18
N LEU A 166 -2.29 -12.34 9.26
CA LEU A 166 -3.54 -12.30 10.04
C LEU A 166 -3.72 -11.04 10.90
N ASP A 167 -2.64 -10.27 11.11
CA ASP A 167 -2.53 -9.32 12.23
C ASP A 167 -2.01 -7.91 11.86
N ASP A 168 -1.79 -7.59 10.56
CA ASP A 168 -1.33 -6.27 10.11
C ASP A 168 -2.41 -5.50 9.32
N ASP A 169 -2.33 -4.17 9.37
CA ASP A 169 -3.16 -3.24 8.59
C ASP A 169 -2.76 -3.24 7.09
N ASP A 170 -3.73 -3.07 6.20
CA ASP A 170 -3.49 -2.91 4.77
C ASP A 170 -3.48 -1.41 4.41
N GLU A 171 -2.37 -0.92 3.85
CA GLU A 171 -2.16 0.48 3.46
C GLU A 171 -1.70 0.59 1.99
N PHE A 172 -2.55 1.18 1.15
CA PHE A 172 -2.27 1.40 -0.27
C PHE A 172 -2.24 2.90 -0.59
N MET A 173 -1.06 3.49 -0.69
CA MET A 173 -0.88 4.94 -0.82
C MET A 173 -0.27 5.30 -2.16
N PHE A 174 -1.04 5.98 -3.02
CA PHE A 174 -0.67 6.43 -4.37
C PHE A 174 -0.56 7.96 -4.46
N TYR A 175 0.10 8.59 -3.49
CA TYR A 175 0.22 10.05 -3.47
C TYR A 175 0.96 10.58 -4.71
N ASP A 176 0.45 11.66 -5.29
CA ASP A 176 1.07 12.33 -6.43
C ASP A 176 1.32 11.46 -7.68
N CYS A 177 0.52 10.40 -7.87
CA CYS A 177 0.56 9.51 -9.04
C CYS A 177 -0.41 9.98 -10.16
N TRP A 178 -0.24 11.22 -10.60
CA TRP A 178 -1.26 11.96 -11.37
C TRP A 178 -1.65 11.43 -12.74
N LYS A 179 -0.86 10.52 -13.32
CA LYS A 179 -1.11 9.95 -14.63
C LYS A 179 -1.87 8.63 -14.59
N LEU A 180 -2.23 8.13 -13.41
CA LEU A 180 -3.04 6.93 -13.27
C LEU A 180 -4.29 7.06 -14.13
N ASP A 181 -4.46 6.13 -15.07
CA ASP A 181 -5.62 6.12 -15.94
C ASP A 181 -6.87 5.62 -15.20
N HIS A 182 -8.03 5.70 -15.88
CA HIS A 182 -9.29 5.27 -15.29
C HIS A 182 -9.31 3.77 -14.92
N ASN A 183 -8.62 2.94 -15.71
CA ASN A 183 -8.56 1.50 -15.45
C ASN A 183 -7.71 1.19 -14.22
N ALA A 184 -6.58 1.88 -14.06
CA ALA A 184 -5.72 1.78 -12.89
C ALA A 184 -6.46 2.21 -11.61
N LEU A 185 -7.20 3.33 -11.65
CA LEU A 185 -8.02 3.77 -10.51
C LEU A 185 -9.11 2.75 -10.15
N ASN A 186 -9.77 2.13 -11.15
CA ASN A 186 -10.74 1.07 -10.91
C ASN A 186 -10.10 -0.18 -10.30
N ASN A 187 -8.92 -0.59 -10.79
CA ASN A 187 -8.18 -1.73 -10.24
C ASN A 187 -7.79 -1.49 -8.77
N LEU A 188 -7.33 -0.28 -8.43
CA LEU A 188 -7.04 0.09 -7.04
C LEU A 188 -8.29 0.05 -6.16
N MET A 189 -9.42 0.52 -6.67
CA MET A 189 -10.68 0.46 -5.95
C MET A 189 -11.18 -0.97 -5.74
N ASN A 190 -11.12 -1.83 -6.76
CA ASN A 190 -11.51 -3.23 -6.65
C ASN A 190 -10.64 -3.96 -5.62
N MET A 191 -9.31 -3.78 -5.72
CA MET A 191 -8.36 -4.30 -4.74
C MET A 191 -8.72 -3.88 -3.30
N CYS A 192 -9.00 -2.58 -3.09
CA CYS A 192 -9.35 -2.06 -1.78
C CYS A 192 -10.68 -2.64 -1.28
N GLN A 193 -11.70 -2.77 -2.13
CA GLN A 193 -12.99 -3.37 -1.77
C GLN A 193 -12.82 -4.83 -1.31
N SER A 194 -12.06 -5.63 -2.05
CA SER A 194 -11.83 -7.03 -1.71
C SER A 194 -11.06 -7.18 -0.40
N ARG A 195 -10.07 -6.31 -0.16
CA ARG A 195 -9.35 -6.26 1.13
C ARG A 195 -10.29 -5.88 2.28
N ILE A 196 -11.09 -4.84 2.10
CA ILE A 196 -12.08 -4.41 3.12
C ILE A 196 -13.03 -5.56 3.45
N LEU A 197 -13.64 -6.21 2.45
CA LEU A 197 -14.61 -7.28 2.68
C LEU A 197 -13.99 -8.51 3.32
N CYS A 198 -12.77 -8.88 2.91
CA CYS A 198 -12.01 -9.96 3.52
C CYS A 198 -11.71 -9.67 5.00
N ARG A 199 -11.08 -8.52 5.31
CA ARG A 199 -10.72 -8.12 6.67
C ARG A 199 -11.93 -7.98 7.57
N ALA A 200 -13.00 -7.36 7.08
CA ALA A 200 -14.24 -7.18 7.82
C ALA A 200 -14.89 -8.51 8.19
N THR A 201 -14.91 -9.47 7.26
CA THR A 201 -15.46 -10.82 7.50
C THR A 201 -14.61 -11.60 8.50
N MET A 202 -13.28 -11.48 8.44
CA MET A 202 -12.38 -12.06 9.42
C MET A 202 -12.61 -11.48 10.82
N SER A 203 -12.70 -10.15 10.93
CA SER A 203 -13.01 -9.49 12.21
C SER A 203 -14.35 -9.93 12.78
N LYS A 204 -15.39 -10.07 11.94
CA LYS A 204 -16.69 -10.59 12.39
C LYS A 204 -16.61 -12.02 12.91
N ARG A 205 -15.84 -12.88 12.23
CA ARG A 205 -15.60 -14.25 12.69
C ARG A 205 -14.94 -14.27 14.06
N ASP A 206 -13.95 -13.41 14.27
CA ASP A 206 -13.20 -13.32 15.53
C ASP A 206 -14.04 -12.78 16.68
N GLU A 207 -14.90 -11.79 16.41
CA GLU A 207 -15.92 -11.29 17.34
C GLU A 207 -16.80 -12.46 17.83
N ILE A 208 -17.29 -13.30 16.91
CA ILE A 208 -18.16 -14.47 17.21
C ILE A 208 -17.44 -15.49 18.09
N ILE A 209 -16.16 -15.79 17.81
CA ILE A 209 -15.37 -16.74 18.62
C ILE A 209 -14.70 -16.09 19.84
N LYS A 210 -14.96 -14.80 20.09
CA LYS A 210 -14.41 -14.00 21.20
C LYS A 210 -12.88 -13.95 21.22
N GLN A 211 -12.27 -13.97 20.05
CA GLN A 211 -10.84 -13.80 19.89
C GLN A 211 -10.54 -12.31 19.69
N LYS A 212 -9.74 -11.72 20.59
CA LYS A 212 -9.24 -10.36 20.39
C LYS A 212 -8.02 -10.42 19.48
N VAL A 213 -8.19 -9.92 18.26
CA VAL A 213 -7.09 -9.62 17.33
C VAL A 213 -7.13 -8.12 17.07
N GLY A 214 -5.99 -7.45 17.21
CA GLY A 214 -5.83 -6.05 16.79
C GLY A 214 -5.25 -5.99 15.39
N GLY A 215 -5.39 -4.86 14.71
CA GLY A 215 -4.78 -4.61 13.39
C GLY A 215 -5.46 -5.38 12.25
N ARG A 216 -6.37 -4.71 11.53
CA ARG A 216 -7.05 -5.15 10.28
C ARG A 216 -7.67 -3.97 9.53
N ASP A 217 -7.18 -2.77 9.77
CA ASP A 217 -7.66 -1.60 9.09
C ASP A 217 -7.22 -1.69 7.64
N VAL A 218 -8.05 -1.18 6.73
CA VAL A 218 -7.72 -1.10 5.32
C VAL A 218 -7.79 0.34 4.91
N SER A 219 -6.78 0.80 4.19
CA SER A 219 -6.72 2.17 3.68
C SER A 219 -6.21 2.21 2.25
N LEU A 220 -6.83 3.07 1.45
CA LEU A 220 -6.41 3.42 0.11
C LEU A 220 -6.37 4.94 0.00
N CYS A 221 -5.31 5.47 -0.60
CA CYS A 221 -5.25 6.83 -1.08
C CYS A 221 -4.82 6.82 -2.54
N CYS A 222 -5.54 7.52 -3.42
CA CYS A 222 -5.11 7.73 -4.80
C CYS A 222 -5.63 9.07 -5.36
N PRO A 223 -5.08 9.57 -6.46
CA PRO A 223 -5.57 10.75 -7.15
C PRO A 223 -7.04 10.60 -7.53
N GLY A 224 -7.86 11.58 -7.18
CA GLY A 224 -9.29 11.53 -7.47
C GLY A 224 -10.07 12.64 -6.80
N ASN A 225 -11.09 13.14 -7.50
CA ASN A 225 -11.93 14.25 -7.03
C ASN A 225 -13.39 13.84 -6.77
N GLY A 226 -13.74 12.58 -7.02
CA GLY A 226 -15.10 12.05 -6.87
C GLY A 226 -15.15 10.93 -5.85
N ILE A 227 -16.30 10.76 -5.21
CA ILE A 227 -16.59 9.59 -4.37
C ILE A 227 -17.06 8.45 -5.30
N PRO A 228 -16.49 7.24 -5.19
CA PRO A 228 -16.90 6.09 -6.00
C PRO A 228 -18.36 5.72 -5.79
N ALA A 229 -19.03 5.24 -6.84
CA ALA A 229 -20.43 4.81 -6.78
C ALA A 229 -20.68 3.65 -5.79
N TRP A 230 -19.61 2.96 -5.36
CA TRP A 230 -19.67 1.94 -4.31
C TRP A 230 -20.18 2.50 -2.97
N PHE A 231 -19.91 3.78 -2.67
CA PHE A 231 -20.45 4.46 -1.49
C PHE A 231 -21.87 4.96 -1.78
N ASN A 232 -22.86 4.39 -1.11
CA ASN A 232 -24.28 4.67 -1.36
C ASN A 232 -24.80 5.91 -0.61
N TYR A 233 -24.11 6.33 0.46
CA TYR A 233 -24.32 7.63 1.07
C TYR A 233 -23.15 8.53 0.67
N GLN A 234 -23.45 9.66 0.04
CA GLN A 234 -22.45 10.65 -0.38
C GLN A 234 -22.98 12.05 -0.07
N ASP A 235 -22.08 12.95 0.32
CA ASP A 235 -22.43 14.35 0.57
C ASP A 235 -21.26 15.29 0.21
N GLU A 236 -21.58 16.55 -0.02
CA GLU A 236 -20.59 17.62 -0.12
C GLU A 236 -20.12 18.03 1.27
N GLY A 237 -18.84 18.37 1.38
CA GLY A 237 -18.20 18.77 2.62
C GLY A 237 -17.65 17.61 3.43
N SER A 238 -17.41 17.89 4.71
CA SER A 238 -16.62 17.05 5.63
C SER A 238 -17.46 16.20 6.58
N SER A 239 -18.78 16.16 6.42
CA SER A 239 -19.64 15.43 7.34
C SER A 239 -20.89 14.90 6.65
N ILE A 240 -21.36 13.72 7.06
CA ILE A 240 -22.58 13.11 6.55
C ILE A 240 -23.33 12.40 7.67
N ASN A 241 -24.66 12.48 7.64
CA ASN A 241 -25.53 11.72 8.54
C ASN A 241 -26.27 10.64 7.75
N VAL A 242 -26.23 9.41 8.26
CA VAL A 242 -26.82 8.23 7.65
C VAL A 242 -27.97 7.75 8.52
N ASN A 243 -29.18 7.70 7.95
CA ASN A 243 -30.32 7.07 8.60
C ASN A 243 -30.16 5.55 8.55
N LEU A 244 -30.09 4.92 9.72
CA LEU A 244 -29.88 3.48 9.83
C LEU A 244 -31.21 2.74 9.61
N PRO A 245 -31.22 1.68 8.78
CA PRO A 245 -32.40 0.83 8.62
C PRO A 245 -32.89 0.24 9.94
N GLN A 246 -34.16 -0.17 9.99
CA GLN A 246 -34.63 -1.00 11.11
C GLN A 246 -33.83 -2.31 11.14
N HIS A 247 -33.37 -2.69 12.34
CA HIS A 247 -32.57 -3.91 12.55
C HIS A 247 -31.27 -3.92 11.73
N TRP A 248 -30.66 -2.75 11.51
CA TRP A 248 -29.40 -2.64 10.77
C TRP A 248 -28.25 -3.45 11.36
N TYR A 249 -28.23 -3.63 12.68
CA TYR A 249 -27.23 -4.40 13.40
C TYR A 249 -27.72 -5.84 13.61
N ASP A 250 -27.33 -6.72 12.70
CA ASP A 250 -27.55 -8.15 12.79
C ASP A 250 -26.22 -8.93 12.70
N ASN A 251 -26.29 -10.26 12.66
CA ASN A 251 -25.10 -11.10 12.56
C ASN A 251 -24.40 -11.01 11.19
N THR A 252 -24.98 -10.30 10.23
CA THR A 252 -24.43 -10.11 8.88
C THR A 252 -23.74 -8.77 8.73
N PHE A 253 -24.01 -7.78 9.59
CA PHE A 253 -23.36 -6.48 9.55
C PHE A 253 -21.85 -6.60 9.85
N LEU A 254 -21.05 -5.96 8.99
CA LEU A 254 -19.59 -6.01 9.02
C LEU A 254 -18.93 -4.69 9.43
N GLY A 255 -19.65 -3.57 9.37
CA GLY A 255 -19.12 -2.25 9.69
C GLY A 255 -19.41 -1.21 8.60
N PHE A 256 -18.72 -0.07 8.70
CA PHE A 256 -18.82 1.02 7.74
C PHE A 256 -17.52 1.15 6.95
N ALA A 257 -17.61 1.14 5.61
CA ALA A 257 -16.55 1.66 4.76
C ALA A 257 -16.78 3.16 4.57
N MET A 258 -15.69 3.92 4.60
CA MET A 258 -15.71 5.38 4.57
C MET A 258 -14.85 5.89 3.42
N CYS A 259 -15.25 7.02 2.86
CA CYS A 259 -14.51 7.70 1.81
C CYS A 259 -14.50 9.21 2.03
N ALA A 260 -13.39 9.86 1.72
CA ALA A 260 -13.28 11.31 1.69
C ALA A 260 -12.46 11.74 0.48
N VAL A 261 -12.90 12.80 -0.19
CA VAL A 261 -12.07 13.53 -1.15
C VAL A 261 -11.54 14.76 -0.44
N ALA A 262 -10.23 14.90 -0.39
CA ALA A 262 -9.57 15.99 0.29
C ALA A 262 -8.64 16.74 -0.65
N ALA A 263 -8.58 18.05 -0.45
CA ALA A 263 -7.76 18.98 -1.20
C ALA A 263 -6.70 19.60 -0.30
N PHE A 264 -5.52 19.80 -0.88
CA PHE A 264 -4.44 20.53 -0.23
C PHE A 264 -4.44 21.99 -0.70
N GLU A 265 -4.81 22.90 0.19
CA GLU A 265 -4.76 24.34 0.02
C GLU A 265 -3.36 24.88 0.35
N GLY A 266 -2.47 24.86 -0.65
CA GLY A 266 -1.18 25.54 -0.58
C GLY A 266 0.00 24.58 -0.66
N ASN A 267 1.11 25.09 -1.23
CA ASN A 267 2.34 24.33 -1.37
C ASN A 267 2.99 24.12 0.01
N CYS A 268 2.61 23.05 0.72
CA CYS A 268 3.34 22.64 1.92
C CYS A 268 4.70 22.03 1.53
N SER A 269 5.70 22.88 1.29
CA SER A 269 7.05 22.45 0.93
C SER A 269 7.87 21.92 2.12
N LYS A 270 7.29 21.89 3.33
CA LYS A 270 7.96 21.50 4.59
C LYS A 270 7.31 20.28 5.27
N CYS A 271 6.31 19.69 4.64
CA CYS A 271 5.63 18.51 5.14
C CYS A 271 6.53 17.28 4.97
N CYS A 272 7.27 16.90 6.01
CA CYS A 272 8.04 15.64 6.01
C CYS A 272 7.18 14.44 6.42
N HIS A 273 5.87 14.62 6.66
CA HIS A 273 5.01 13.60 7.23
C HIS A 273 3.72 13.44 6.44
N PRO A 274 3.24 12.21 6.31
CA PRO A 274 1.94 11.97 5.74
C PRO A 274 0.83 12.48 6.64
N LEU A 275 -0.23 12.96 6.00
CA LEU A 275 -1.42 13.39 6.71
C LEU A 275 -2.22 12.17 7.12
N ASN A 276 -2.60 12.12 8.40
CA ASN A 276 -3.62 11.18 8.85
C ASN A 276 -4.98 11.74 8.50
N PHE A 277 -5.71 11.03 7.65
CA PHE A 277 -7.13 11.26 7.48
C PHE A 277 -7.92 10.43 8.47
N ARG A 278 -8.85 11.05 9.17
CA ARG A 278 -9.64 10.39 10.20
C ARG A 278 -11.11 10.69 10.01
N CYS A 279 -11.95 9.76 10.45
CA CYS A 279 -13.36 9.97 10.63
C CYS A 279 -13.73 9.67 12.07
N GLY A 280 -14.21 10.71 12.76
CA GLY A 280 -14.95 10.50 14.00
C GLY A 280 -16.38 10.18 13.65
N PHE A 281 -16.92 9.07 14.12
CA PHE A 281 -18.34 8.77 13.92
C PHE A 281 -19.07 8.57 15.24
N ARG A 282 -20.37 8.80 15.22
CA ARG A 282 -21.26 8.71 16.36
C ARG A 282 -22.53 7.97 15.97
N LEU A 283 -22.92 6.98 16.77
CA LEU A 283 -24.23 6.34 16.64
C LEU A 283 -25.21 6.98 17.62
N ILE A 284 -26.42 7.26 17.14
CA ILE A 284 -27.45 7.99 17.88
C ILE A 284 -28.66 7.07 18.08
N GLY A 285 -28.88 6.67 19.33
CA GLY A 285 -30.01 5.85 19.78
C GLY A 285 -31.35 6.59 19.77
N LYS A 286 -32.46 5.85 19.80
CA LYS A 286 -33.84 6.40 19.87
C LYS A 286 -34.08 7.32 21.06
N ASN A 287 -33.35 7.10 22.15
CA ASN A 287 -33.38 7.86 23.40
C ASN A 287 -32.41 9.06 23.39
N GLY A 288 -31.70 9.30 22.29
CA GLY A 288 -30.66 10.33 22.17
C GLY A 288 -29.31 9.94 22.79
N LYS A 289 -29.12 8.69 23.25
CA LYS A 289 -27.82 8.17 23.67
C LYS A 289 -26.86 8.23 22.48
N ARG A 290 -25.64 8.71 22.71
CA ARG A 290 -24.59 8.84 21.69
C ARG A 290 -23.41 7.98 22.08
N SER A 291 -23.02 7.04 21.23
CA SER A 291 -21.67 6.45 21.29
C SER A 291 -20.75 7.21 20.34
N LYS A 292 -19.45 7.17 20.63
CA LYS A 292 -18.43 7.80 19.79
C LYS A 292 -17.34 6.78 19.53
N SER A 293 -17.00 6.63 18.27
CA SER A 293 -15.84 5.86 17.83
C SER A 293 -15.03 6.70 16.82
N ARG A 294 -13.81 6.26 16.53
CA ARG A 294 -12.88 6.97 15.66
C ARG A 294 -12.14 5.96 14.80
N ALA A 295 -12.47 5.96 13.52
CA ALA A 295 -11.73 5.26 12.49
C ALA A 295 -10.78 6.24 11.79
N GLY A 296 -9.71 5.74 11.18
CA GLY A 296 -8.90 6.59 10.33
C GLY A 296 -7.73 5.90 9.68
N ILE A 297 -7.27 6.52 8.61
CA ILE A 297 -6.02 6.21 7.94
C ILE A 297 -4.90 6.72 8.84
N HIS A 298 -4.17 5.77 9.41
CA HIS A 298 -2.81 6.03 9.85
C HIS A 298 -1.94 5.85 8.62
N SER A 299 -0.94 6.71 8.50
CA SER A 299 0.04 6.60 7.44
C SER A 299 1.37 6.36 8.11
N HIS A 300 1.88 5.12 8.03
CA HIS A 300 3.11 4.68 8.67
C HIS A 300 4.39 5.14 7.97
N LEU A 301 4.43 6.31 7.34
CA LEU A 301 5.72 6.84 6.90
C LEU A 301 6.54 7.25 8.14
N HIS A 302 7.49 6.39 8.51
CA HIS A 302 8.57 6.75 9.42
C HIS A 302 9.33 7.98 8.91
N GLU A 303 9.88 8.71 9.88
CA GLU A 303 10.62 9.96 9.70
C GLU A 303 11.89 9.82 8.82
N GLU A 304 12.27 8.61 8.41
CA GLU A 304 13.44 8.30 7.56
C GLU A 304 13.15 8.31 6.04
N TYR A 305 11.88 8.42 5.61
CA TYR A 305 11.45 8.11 4.24
C TYR A 305 11.43 9.28 3.23
N GLY A 306 12.22 10.33 3.48
CA GLY A 306 12.39 11.44 2.54
C GLY A 306 11.24 12.45 2.54
N GLN A 307 11.45 13.58 1.85
CA GLN A 307 10.45 14.65 1.74
C GLN A 307 9.33 14.23 0.77
N THR A 308 8.10 14.16 1.27
CA THR A 308 6.89 14.01 0.45
C THR A 308 6.34 15.39 0.09
N PHE A 309 6.36 15.73 -1.20
CA PHE A 309 5.73 16.94 -1.70
C PHE A 309 4.26 16.64 -1.99
N PHE A 310 3.34 17.09 -1.14
CA PHE A 310 1.91 17.07 -1.50
C PHE A 310 1.64 18.22 -2.47
N SER A 311 1.20 17.89 -3.68
CA SER A 311 0.68 18.91 -4.60
C SER A 311 -0.77 19.30 -4.26
N ASN A 312 -1.25 20.44 -4.77
CA ASN A 312 -2.57 21.01 -4.46
C ASN A 312 -3.76 20.25 -5.12
N LEU A 313 -3.54 19.01 -5.54
CA LEU A 313 -4.53 18.21 -6.25
C LEU A 313 -5.28 17.29 -5.29
N ASP A 314 -6.53 17.02 -5.65
CA ASP A 314 -7.44 16.25 -4.82
C ASP A 314 -7.02 14.77 -4.78
N HIS A 315 -7.04 14.22 -3.57
CA HIS A 315 -6.87 12.81 -3.34
C HIS A 315 -8.15 12.22 -2.75
N MET A 316 -8.48 11.03 -3.24
CA MET A 316 -9.53 10.19 -2.70
C MET A 316 -8.91 9.25 -1.67
N HIS A 317 -9.49 9.26 -0.48
CA HIS A 317 -9.16 8.41 0.63
C HIS A 317 -10.31 7.44 0.86
N VAL A 318 -10.03 6.15 0.93
CA VAL A 318 -10.98 5.09 1.30
C VAL A 318 -10.42 4.36 2.51
N PHE A 319 -11.26 4.07 3.50
CA PHE A 319 -10.82 3.33 4.66
C PHE A 319 -11.92 2.56 5.36
N TYR A 320 -11.51 1.48 6.02
CA TYR A 320 -12.33 0.64 6.89
C TYR A 320 -11.53 0.37 8.16
N ALA A 321 -12.19 0.50 9.31
CA ALA A 321 -11.66 0.07 10.59
C ALA A 321 -12.75 -0.72 11.31
N HIS A 322 -12.38 -1.86 11.88
CA HIS A 322 -13.34 -2.69 12.62
C HIS A 322 -13.59 -2.10 14.02
N GLU A 323 -14.85 -2.01 14.39
CA GLU A 323 -15.30 -1.42 15.66
C GLU A 323 -16.35 -2.35 16.29
N ASP A 324 -16.46 -2.32 17.62
CA ASP A 324 -17.49 -3.06 18.34
C ASP A 324 -18.77 -2.22 18.44
N TYR A 325 -19.85 -2.74 17.86
CA TYR A 325 -21.15 -2.07 17.77
C TYR A 325 -22.21 -2.70 18.69
N ALA A 326 -21.85 -3.70 19.51
CA ALA A 326 -22.82 -4.49 20.28
C ALA A 326 -23.73 -3.65 21.18
N ASP A 327 -23.20 -2.58 21.77
CA ASP A 327 -23.90 -1.71 22.71
C ASP A 327 -24.78 -0.63 22.04
N ASP A 328 -24.77 -0.56 20.69
CA ASP A 328 -25.41 0.49 19.90
C ASP A 328 -26.48 -0.03 18.92
N HIS A 329 -26.94 -1.27 19.11
CA HIS A 329 -27.95 -1.92 18.27
C HIS A 329 -29.29 -1.17 18.18
N ASP A 330 -29.58 -0.23 19.09
CA ASP A 330 -30.77 0.63 19.08
C ASP A 330 -30.58 1.96 18.33
N ALA A 331 -29.41 2.18 17.73
CA ALA A 331 -29.11 3.35 16.92
C ALA A 331 -30.06 3.48 15.73
N VAL A 332 -30.48 4.71 15.44
CA VAL A 332 -31.33 5.07 14.30
C VAL A 332 -30.63 5.99 13.30
N GLU A 333 -29.55 6.64 13.73
CA GLU A 333 -28.75 7.54 12.90
C GLU A 333 -27.27 7.34 13.22
N ALA A 334 -26.43 7.41 12.19
CA ALA A 334 -24.98 7.45 12.29
C ALA A 334 -24.45 8.76 11.69
N SER A 335 -23.70 9.52 12.47
CA SER A 335 -23.11 10.80 12.08
C SER A 335 -21.61 10.62 11.90
N PHE A 336 -21.07 11.03 10.75
CA PHE A 336 -19.66 10.86 10.38
C PHE A 336 -19.05 12.25 10.14
N ASP A 337 -17.94 12.53 10.81
CA ASP A 337 -17.17 13.77 10.71
C ASP A 337 -15.76 13.43 10.22
N PHE A 338 -15.42 13.85 9.00
CA PHE A 338 -14.15 13.62 8.33
C PHE A 338 -13.21 14.81 8.53
N PHE A 339 -11.96 14.54 8.86
CA PHE A 339 -10.97 15.58 9.09
C PHE A 339 -9.54 15.04 8.97
N SER A 340 -8.61 15.93 8.63
CA SER A 340 -7.18 15.65 8.63
C SER A 340 -6.53 16.09 9.94
N ASN A 341 -5.71 15.23 10.53
CA ASN A 341 -4.82 15.62 11.63
C ASN A 341 -3.36 15.46 11.19
N ALA A 342 -2.52 16.47 11.45
CA ALA A 342 -1.08 16.25 11.46
C ALA A 342 -0.70 15.42 12.70
N TRP A 343 0.28 14.52 12.60
CA TRP A 343 0.84 13.83 13.77
C TRP A 343 1.43 14.87 14.73
N GLU A 344 0.83 15.03 15.90
CA GLU A 344 1.34 15.90 16.96
C GLU A 344 2.54 15.23 17.67
N LYS A 345 3.74 15.34 17.09
CA LYS A 345 4.97 15.28 17.90
C LYS A 345 5.36 16.70 18.30
N PRO A 346 5.78 16.95 19.56
CA PRO A 346 6.23 18.28 19.98
C PRO A 346 7.40 18.75 19.10
N GLY A 347 7.26 19.91 18.44
CA GLY A 347 8.32 20.54 17.64
C GLY A 347 8.19 20.48 16.12
N LYS A 348 7.03 20.13 15.55
CA LYS A 348 6.82 20.05 14.08
C LYS A 348 5.66 20.90 13.55
N CYS A 349 5.64 21.08 12.23
CA CYS A 349 4.94 22.11 11.47
C CYS A 349 3.40 22.08 11.65
N LEU A 350 2.85 23.11 12.33
CA LEU A 350 1.40 23.30 12.53
C LEU A 350 0.65 23.75 11.25
N GLU A 351 1.37 24.22 10.23
CA GLU A 351 0.78 24.85 9.03
C GLU A 351 0.04 23.86 8.11
N CYS A 352 0.35 22.57 8.20
CA CYS A 352 -0.05 21.54 7.24
C CYS A 352 -1.44 20.94 7.51
N SER A 353 -1.82 20.81 8.78
CA SER A 353 -3.17 20.36 9.14
C SER A 353 -4.23 21.41 8.83
N SER A 354 -3.85 22.69 8.80
CA SER A 354 -4.72 23.80 8.43
C SER A 354 -4.90 23.98 6.92
N SER A 355 -4.05 23.34 6.10
CA SER A 355 -4.06 23.45 4.64
C SER A 355 -4.77 22.29 3.95
N CYS A 356 -5.50 21.45 4.67
CA CYS A 356 -6.20 20.31 4.07
C CYS A 356 -7.70 20.40 4.36
N SER A 357 -8.51 20.46 3.31
CA SER A 357 -9.96 20.56 3.41
C SER A 357 -10.65 19.36 2.76
N VAL A 358 -11.58 18.73 3.49
CA VAL A 358 -12.42 17.65 2.95
C VAL A 358 -13.55 18.29 2.13
N LYS A 359 -13.58 17.97 0.84
CA LYS A 359 -14.53 18.51 -0.13
C LYS A 359 -15.79 17.67 -0.27
N ARG A 360 -15.65 16.36 -0.15
CA ARG A 360 -16.74 15.38 -0.27
C ARG A 360 -16.49 14.23 0.69
N CYS A 361 -17.55 13.60 1.13
CA CYS A 361 -17.46 12.39 1.91
C CYS A 361 -18.50 11.36 1.47
N GLY A 362 -18.21 10.11 1.79
CA GLY A 362 -19.09 8.99 1.51
C GLY A 362 -18.98 7.89 2.54
N VAL A 363 -20.06 7.15 2.71
CA VAL A 363 -20.17 6.02 3.63
C VAL A 363 -20.90 4.89 2.94
N ARG A 364 -20.47 3.65 3.19
CA ARG A 364 -21.15 2.43 2.82
C ARG A 364 -21.31 1.54 4.04
N MET A 365 -22.51 1.00 4.24
CA MET A 365 -22.74 -0.09 5.19
C MET A 365 -22.38 -1.42 4.55
N LEU A 366 -21.59 -2.24 5.26
CA LEU A 366 -21.12 -3.53 4.77
C LEU A 366 -21.85 -4.68 5.47
N TYR A 367 -22.15 -5.72 4.69
CA TYR A 367 -22.81 -6.94 5.14
C TYR A 367 -22.12 -8.19 4.56
N LEU A 368 -22.27 -9.35 5.20
CA LEU A 368 -21.68 -10.62 4.75
C LEU A 368 -22.02 -11.00 3.30
N LYS A 369 -23.21 -10.62 2.82
CA LYS A 369 -23.63 -10.87 1.44
C LYS A 369 -22.76 -10.11 0.41
N ASP A 370 -22.22 -8.95 0.78
CA ASP A 370 -21.37 -8.16 -0.11
C ASP A 370 -20.08 -8.94 -0.47
N HIS A 371 -19.57 -9.76 0.46
CA HIS A 371 -18.42 -10.65 0.19
C HIS A 371 -18.81 -11.82 -0.74
N ALA A 372 -20.02 -12.36 -0.62
CA ALA A 372 -20.47 -13.49 -1.44
C ALA A 372 -20.72 -13.09 -2.90
N GLU A 373 -21.26 -11.88 -3.12
CA GLU A 373 -21.43 -11.29 -4.46
C GLU A 373 -20.07 -11.02 -5.12
N GLU A 374 -19.12 -10.45 -4.38
CA GLU A 374 -17.76 -10.20 -4.90
C GLU A 374 -17.02 -11.50 -5.26
N ARG A 375 -17.13 -12.56 -4.44
CA ARG A 375 -16.56 -13.88 -4.79
C ARG A 375 -17.18 -14.48 -6.04
N ALA A 376 -18.48 -14.33 -6.23
CA ALA A 376 -19.15 -14.85 -7.42
C ALA A 376 -18.71 -14.09 -8.68
N GLU A 377 -18.56 -12.77 -8.60
CA GLU A 377 -18.03 -11.95 -9.69
C GLU A 377 -16.56 -12.27 -10.00
N GLU A 378 -15.74 -12.51 -8.96
CA GLU A 378 -14.33 -12.90 -9.10
C GLU A 378 -14.17 -14.29 -9.72
N GLU A 379 -14.96 -15.28 -9.28
CA GLU A 379 -14.99 -16.62 -9.87
C GLU A 379 -15.43 -16.60 -11.35
N ASP A 380 -16.43 -15.78 -11.69
CA ASP A 380 -16.87 -15.58 -13.07
C ASP A 380 -15.81 -14.88 -13.93
N ALA A 381 -15.12 -13.87 -13.38
CA ALA A 381 -14.05 -13.13 -14.04
C ALA A 381 -12.82 -14.01 -14.30
N ILE A 382 -12.37 -14.80 -13.31
CA ILE A 382 -11.29 -15.79 -13.47
C ILE A 382 -11.71 -16.84 -14.50
N GLY A 383 -12.95 -17.33 -14.43
CA GLY A 383 -13.51 -18.24 -15.41
C GLY A 383 -13.53 -17.66 -16.84
N ALA A 384 -13.71 -16.34 -16.99
CA ALA A 384 -13.63 -15.66 -18.28
C ALA A 384 -12.19 -15.52 -18.81
N VAL A 385 -11.21 -15.20 -17.95
CA VAL A 385 -9.79 -15.10 -18.32
C VAL A 385 -9.23 -16.46 -18.74
N VAL A 386 -9.52 -17.53 -17.98
CA VAL A 386 -9.08 -18.90 -18.33
C VAL A 386 -9.68 -19.35 -19.67
N ARG A 387 -10.94 -18.99 -19.95
CA ARG A 387 -11.59 -19.27 -21.24
C ARG A 387 -10.94 -18.47 -22.39
N ALA A 388 -10.55 -17.23 -22.14
CA ALA A 388 -9.87 -16.39 -23.13
C ALA A 388 -8.46 -16.90 -23.46
N ASP A 389 -7.68 -17.34 -22.46
CA ASP A 389 -6.35 -17.94 -22.65
C ASP A 389 -6.43 -19.28 -23.40
N GLN A 390 -7.43 -20.13 -23.10
CA GLN A 390 -7.66 -21.36 -23.85
C GLN A 390 -8.08 -21.10 -25.31
N ALA A 391 -8.95 -20.11 -25.55
CA ALA A 391 -9.35 -19.73 -26.91
C ALA A 391 -8.19 -19.11 -27.71
N GLY A 392 -7.31 -18.34 -27.07
CA GLY A 392 -6.10 -17.79 -27.68
C GLY A 392 -5.11 -18.89 -28.07
N LEU A 393 -4.95 -19.92 -27.23
CA LEU A 393 -4.17 -21.11 -27.55
C LEU A 393 -4.77 -21.91 -28.72
N GLU A 394 -6.10 -22.12 -28.76
CA GLU A 394 -6.75 -22.84 -29.87
C GLU A 394 -6.65 -22.09 -31.21
N LEU A 395 -6.71 -20.76 -31.22
CA LEU A 395 -6.53 -19.95 -32.43
C LEU A 395 -5.09 -20.02 -32.96
N THR A 396 -4.07 -20.02 -32.09
CA THR A 396 -2.67 -20.21 -32.51
C THR A 396 -2.37 -21.60 -33.07
N PHE A 397 -3.16 -22.62 -32.70
CA PHE A 397 -3.06 -23.96 -33.28
C PHE A 397 -3.74 -24.10 -34.65
N LEU A 398 -4.73 -23.26 -34.96
CA LEU A 398 -5.47 -23.31 -36.23
C LEU A 398 -4.83 -22.46 -37.35
N GLU A 399 -4.02 -21.45 -37.02
CA GLU A 399 -3.27 -20.66 -38.03
C GLU A 399 -1.91 -21.29 -38.42
N GLY A 400 -1.58 -22.46 -37.86
CA GLY A 400 -0.32 -23.17 -38.08
C GLY A 400 -0.36 -24.37 -39.03
N PHE A 401 -1.42 -24.54 -39.85
CA PHE A 401 -1.54 -25.64 -40.81
C PHE A 401 -1.76 -25.19 -42.25
#